data_AF-A0A945DYD1-F1
#
_entry.id   AF-A0A945DYD1-F1
#
_cell.length_a   1.000
_cell.length_b   1.000
_cell.length_c   1.000
_cell.angle_alpha   90.00
_cell.angle_beta   90.00
_cell.angle_gamma   90.00
#
_symmetry.space_group_name_H-M   'P 1'
#
loop_
_entity.id
_entity.type
_entity.pdbx_description
1 polymer ?
#
loop_
_entity_poly.entity_id
_entity_poly.type
_entity_poly.pdbx_seq_one_letter_code
_entity_poly.pdbx_strand_id
1 'polypeptide(L)'
;MAEQATGEEQGQQANQGQGQQGTETDGIGSAANQAYGEALEGGASPQEAFEAAGAAAQELATEIGVPQADFDQGMEAASDGFADAMASGVSPGEAFVSAMEAAQEATDPGTDMGPPPYVGPTGDMTYVSGDTTGVTGD
;
A
#
# COMPACT_ATOMS: atom_id res chain seq x y z
N MET A 1 -0.62 -40.18 -39.20
CA MET A 1 -0.10 -38.82 -39.04
C MET A 1 -0.72 -38.31 -37.75
N ALA A 2 0.12 -38.30 -36.73
CA ALA A 2 -0.24 -37.99 -35.36
C ALA A 2 -0.25 -36.46 -35.15
N GLU A 3 -0.88 -36.05 -34.06
CA GLU A 3 -0.53 -34.83 -33.30
C GLU A 3 -0.94 -33.50 -33.95
N GLN A 4 -2.22 -33.13 -33.76
CA GLN A 4 -2.56 -31.72 -33.55
C GLN A 4 -2.38 -31.45 -32.05
N ALA A 5 -1.19 -30.98 -31.74
CA ALA A 5 -0.77 -30.50 -30.43
C ALA A 5 -1.45 -29.17 -30.09
N THR A 6 -1.56 -28.95 -28.78
CA THR A 6 -1.68 -27.64 -28.13
C THR A 6 -3.09 -27.06 -28.10
N GLY A 7 -3.93 -27.68 -27.27
CA GLY A 7 -4.73 -26.89 -26.35
C GLY A 7 -3.79 -26.38 -25.26
N GLU A 8 -3.53 -25.07 -25.23
CA GLU A 8 -2.87 -24.32 -24.15
C GLU A 8 -2.75 -22.85 -24.59
N GLU A 9 -3.87 -22.12 -24.72
CA GLU A 9 -3.82 -20.64 -24.74
C GLU A 9 -4.87 -20.00 -23.82
N GLN A 10 -5.52 -20.80 -22.98
CA GLN A 10 -6.17 -20.30 -21.78
C GLN A 10 -5.12 -20.26 -20.65
N GLY A 11 -4.63 -19.06 -20.32
CA GLY A 11 -4.10 -18.83 -18.97
C GLY A 11 -2.85 -17.97 -18.77
N GLN A 12 -2.29 -17.28 -19.78
CA GLN A 12 -0.98 -16.63 -19.59
C GLN A 12 -0.87 -15.14 -19.93
N GLN A 13 -1.98 -14.45 -20.19
CA GLN A 13 -1.92 -13.00 -20.47
C GLN A 13 -2.81 -12.14 -19.55
N ALA A 14 -3.15 -12.68 -18.37
CA ALA A 14 -3.82 -11.94 -17.30
C ALA A 14 -2.90 -11.63 -16.09
N ASN A 15 -1.61 -11.95 -16.17
CA ASN A 15 -0.62 -11.53 -15.18
C ASN A 15 0.35 -10.51 -15.80
N GLN A 16 -0.18 -9.34 -16.14
CA GLN A 16 0.60 -8.11 -16.33
C GLN A 16 0.21 -7.09 -15.26
N GLY A 17 -0.39 -7.56 -14.16
CA GLY A 17 -0.85 -6.75 -13.04
C GLY A 17 0.22 -6.47 -11.97
N GLN A 18 1.50 -6.73 -12.24
CA GLN A 18 2.56 -6.60 -11.23
C GLN A 18 3.85 -5.94 -11.77
N GLY A 19 3.81 -5.35 -12.97
CA GLY A 19 5.01 -4.89 -13.68
C GLY A 19 5.29 -3.38 -13.65
N GLN A 20 4.46 -2.55 -13.01
CA GLN A 20 4.59 -1.09 -13.10
C GLN A 20 4.42 -0.35 -11.77
N GLN A 21 4.35 -1.06 -10.64
CA GLN A 21 4.37 -0.44 -9.29
C GLN A 21 5.79 -0.38 -8.71
N GLY A 22 6.77 -0.94 -9.41
CA GLY A 22 8.18 -1.01 -9.02
C GLY A 22 9.10 -0.03 -9.76
N THR A 23 8.61 1.12 -10.22
CA THR A 23 9.47 2.18 -10.80
C THR A 23 9.52 3.43 -9.93
N GLU A 24 8.41 3.81 -9.29
CA GLU A 24 8.37 4.94 -8.35
C GLU A 24 8.87 4.56 -6.95
N THR A 25 8.44 3.40 -6.43
CA THR A 25 8.93 2.87 -5.15
C THR A 25 10.39 2.44 -5.22
N ASP A 26 10.92 2.14 -6.41
CA ASP A 26 12.33 1.75 -6.61
C ASP A 26 13.30 2.89 -6.25
N GLY A 27 12.90 4.15 -6.49
CA GLY A 27 13.66 5.33 -6.08
C GLY A 27 13.62 5.57 -4.57
N ILE A 28 12.44 5.43 -3.97
CA ILE A 28 12.23 5.56 -2.51
C ILE A 28 13.00 4.46 -1.77
N GLY A 29 12.88 3.22 -2.24
CA GLY A 29 13.56 2.04 -1.68
C GLY A 29 15.08 2.11 -1.85
N SER A 30 15.57 2.64 -2.97
CA SER A 30 17.00 2.85 -3.19
C SER A 30 17.57 3.91 -2.24
N ALA A 31 16.89 5.04 -2.06
CA ALA A 31 17.29 6.07 -1.11
C ALA A 31 17.26 5.53 0.35
N ALA A 32 16.24 4.75 0.68
CA ALA A 32 16.11 4.08 1.96
C ALA A 32 17.28 3.11 2.22
N ASN A 33 17.60 2.25 1.25
CA ASN A 33 18.67 1.27 1.37
C ASN A 33 20.04 1.94 1.50
N GLN A 34 20.26 3.04 0.77
CA GLN A 34 21.48 3.83 0.87
C GLN A 34 21.62 4.44 2.27
N ALA A 35 20.60 5.13 2.78
CA ALA A 35 20.64 5.74 4.11
C ALA A 35 20.73 4.69 5.23
N TYR A 36 20.09 3.52 5.07
CA TYR A 36 20.22 2.38 5.98
C TYR A 36 21.68 1.88 6.02
N GLY A 37 22.30 1.67 4.85
CA GLY A 37 23.70 1.26 4.74
C GLY A 37 24.66 2.27 5.37
N GLU A 38 24.50 3.56 5.03
CA GLU A 38 25.33 4.64 5.57
C GLU A 38 25.24 4.73 7.10
N ALA A 39 24.03 4.56 7.66
CA ALA A 39 23.82 4.56 9.11
C ALA A 39 24.50 3.36 9.79
N LEU A 40 24.37 2.15 9.23
CA LEU A 40 25.05 0.96 9.75
C LEU A 40 26.58 1.08 9.65
N GLU A 41 27.10 1.64 8.55
CA GLU A 41 28.53 1.95 8.41
C GLU A 41 29.02 2.98 9.43
N GLY A 42 28.13 3.91 9.83
CA GLY A 42 28.35 4.85 10.93
C GLY A 42 28.31 4.21 12.33
N GLY A 43 27.96 2.93 12.44
CA GLY A 43 27.80 2.21 13.71
C GLY A 43 26.44 2.41 14.38
N ALA A 44 25.44 2.89 13.64
CA ALA A 44 24.08 3.04 14.14
C ALA A 44 23.42 1.67 14.37
N SER A 45 22.42 1.66 15.25
CA SER A 45 21.59 0.46 15.43
C SER A 45 20.70 0.22 14.19
N PRO A 46 20.24 -1.02 13.93
CA PRO A 46 19.32 -1.30 12.82
C PRO A 46 18.05 -0.43 12.85
N GLN A 47 17.56 -0.11 14.05
CA GLN A 47 16.44 0.80 14.24
C GLN A 47 16.77 2.24 13.79
N GLU A 48 17.92 2.77 14.20
CA GLU A 48 18.37 4.11 13.78
C GLU A 48 18.62 4.15 12.27
N ALA A 49 19.17 3.08 11.70
CA ALA A 49 19.35 2.94 10.27
C ALA A 49 18.02 2.91 9.52
N PHE A 50 17.01 2.24 10.08
CA PHE A 50 15.65 2.24 9.56
C PHE A 50 15.01 3.63 9.62
N GLU A 51 15.21 4.37 10.71
CA GLU A 51 14.75 5.77 10.83
C GLU A 51 15.43 6.68 9.79
N ALA A 52 16.74 6.52 9.57
CA ALA A 52 17.47 7.24 8.51
C ALA A 52 16.97 6.87 7.11
N ALA A 53 16.71 5.58 6.87
CA ALA A 53 16.12 5.06 5.65
C ALA A 53 14.72 5.63 5.39
N GLY A 54 13.88 5.66 6.42
CA GLY A 54 12.53 6.24 6.38
C GLY A 54 12.56 7.75 6.10
N ALA A 55 13.50 8.48 6.70
CA ALA A 55 13.66 9.91 6.42
C ALA A 55 14.04 10.16 4.95
N ALA A 56 15.01 9.42 4.40
CA ALA A 56 15.41 9.51 3.00
C ALA A 56 14.27 9.10 2.05
N ALA A 57 13.54 8.04 2.42
CA ALA A 57 12.35 7.59 1.71
C ALA A 57 11.26 8.66 1.67
N GLN A 58 11.01 9.35 2.79
CA GLN A 58 10.00 10.42 2.89
C GLN A 58 10.33 11.62 2.00
N GLU A 59 11.62 12.00 1.92
CA GLU A 59 12.05 13.11 1.06
C GLU A 59 11.76 12.80 -0.41
N LEU A 60 12.10 11.58 -0.85
CA LEU A 60 11.82 11.12 -2.21
C LEU A 60 10.33 10.89 -2.45
N ALA A 61 9.61 10.36 -1.47
CA ALA A 61 8.16 10.19 -1.51
C ALA A 61 7.47 11.54 -1.72
N THR A 62 7.88 12.58 -1.00
CA THR A 62 7.37 13.95 -1.17
C THR A 62 7.74 14.52 -2.54
N GLU A 63 8.97 14.28 -3.00
CA GLU A 63 9.46 14.74 -4.30
C GLU A 63 8.68 14.13 -5.47
N ILE A 64 8.35 12.84 -5.40
CA ILE A 64 7.61 12.14 -6.46
C ILE A 64 6.09 12.19 -6.28
N GLY A 65 5.60 12.87 -5.24
CA GLY A 65 4.18 13.15 -5.02
C GLY A 65 3.39 12.07 -4.29
N VAL A 66 4.06 11.15 -3.60
CA VAL A 66 3.41 10.19 -2.69
C VAL A 66 2.77 10.97 -1.52
N PRO A 67 1.47 10.73 -1.24
CA PRO A 67 0.81 11.37 -0.12
C PRO A 67 1.44 10.96 1.21
N GLN A 68 1.55 11.90 2.16
CA GLN A 68 2.03 11.58 3.50
C GLN A 68 1.20 10.51 4.20
N ALA A 69 -0.11 10.47 3.96
CA ALA A 69 -0.97 9.42 4.52
C ALA A 69 -0.62 8.01 4.02
N ASP A 70 -0.32 7.87 2.72
CA ASP A 70 0.14 6.62 2.11
C ASP A 70 1.54 6.24 2.63
N PHE A 71 2.43 7.22 2.78
CA PHE A 71 3.74 7.00 3.36
C PHE A 71 3.68 6.58 4.84
N ASP A 72 2.87 7.25 5.67
CA ASP A 72 2.64 6.89 7.08
C ASP A 72 2.06 5.47 7.18
N GLN A 73 1.09 5.12 6.33
CA GLN A 73 0.51 3.79 6.28
C GLN A 73 1.54 2.74 5.87
N GLY A 74 2.37 3.03 4.85
CA GLY A 74 3.49 2.17 4.48
C GLY A 74 4.53 2.05 5.59
N MET A 75 4.83 3.12 6.32
CA MET A 75 5.82 3.14 7.41
C MET A 75 5.33 2.40 8.65
N GLU A 76 4.04 2.49 8.98
CA GLU A 76 3.41 1.71 10.04
C GLU A 76 3.46 0.21 9.71
N ALA A 77 3.06 -0.18 8.49
CA ALA A 77 3.13 -1.56 8.02
C ALA A 77 4.57 -2.09 7.95
N ALA A 78 5.52 -1.27 7.50
CA ALA A 78 6.94 -1.62 7.54
C ALA A 78 7.43 -1.84 8.97
N SER A 79 7.07 -0.97 9.90
CA SER A 79 7.47 -1.10 11.31
C SER A 79 6.92 -2.38 11.93
N ASP A 80 5.67 -2.74 11.61
CA ASP A 80 5.04 -3.99 12.04
C ASP A 80 5.73 -5.22 11.42
N GLY A 81 5.96 -5.20 10.10
CA GLY A 81 6.67 -6.26 9.38
C GLY A 81 8.12 -6.45 9.86
N PHE A 82 8.81 -5.36 10.19
CA PHE A 82 10.15 -5.41 10.79
C PHE A 82 10.11 -6.04 12.18
N ALA A 83 9.16 -5.62 13.02
CA ALA A 83 9.02 -6.12 14.38
C ALA A 83 8.64 -7.61 14.41
N ASP A 84 7.73 -8.05 13.54
CA ASP A 84 7.34 -9.45 13.39
C ASP A 84 8.52 -10.31 12.93
N ALA A 85 9.26 -9.84 11.91
CA ALA A 85 10.45 -10.51 11.41
C ALA A 85 11.54 -10.65 12.50
N MET A 86 11.79 -9.58 13.26
CA MET A 86 12.72 -9.62 14.41
C MET A 86 12.22 -10.56 15.52
N ALA A 87 10.92 -10.65 15.75
CA ALA A 87 10.32 -11.61 16.70
C ALA A 87 10.45 -13.06 16.20
N SER A 88 10.42 -13.27 14.88
CA SER A 88 10.69 -14.54 14.20
C SER A 88 12.18 -14.93 14.23
N GLY A 89 13.05 -14.00 14.62
CA GLY A 89 14.49 -14.21 14.76
C GLY A 89 15.26 -14.11 13.44
N VAL A 90 14.70 -13.47 12.41
CA VAL A 90 15.44 -13.22 11.17
C VAL A 90 16.41 -12.05 11.32
N SER A 91 17.37 -11.95 10.41
CA SER A 91 18.37 -10.90 10.41
C SER A 91 17.73 -9.52 10.18
N PRO A 92 18.31 -8.42 10.68
CA PRO A 92 17.76 -7.08 10.48
C PRO A 92 17.62 -6.68 9.00
N GLY A 93 18.53 -7.15 8.14
CA GLY A 93 18.42 -6.95 6.70
C GLY A 93 17.27 -7.72 6.04
N GLU A 94 16.94 -8.91 6.54
CA GLU A 94 15.76 -9.67 6.11
C GLU A 94 14.49 -9.03 6.67
N ALA A 95 14.49 -8.60 7.93
CA ALA A 95 13.38 -7.86 8.53
C ALA A 95 13.08 -6.56 7.79
N PHE A 96 14.10 -5.85 7.29
CA PHE A 96 13.93 -4.68 6.44
C PHE A 96 13.23 -5.01 5.12
N VAL A 97 13.55 -6.15 4.51
CA VAL A 97 12.87 -6.61 3.29
C VAL A 97 11.41 -6.97 3.59
N SER A 98 11.13 -7.68 4.69
CA SER A 98 9.76 -7.96 5.13
C SER A 98 8.97 -6.69 5.43
N ALA A 99 9.61 -5.70 6.05
CA ALA A 99 9.05 -4.38 6.30
C ALA A 99 8.68 -3.67 4.99
N MET A 100 9.57 -3.68 4.00
CA MET A 100 9.33 -3.05 2.71
C MET A 100 8.23 -3.76 1.91
N GLU A 101 8.10 -5.07 2.05
CA GLU A 101 6.99 -5.85 1.48
C GLU A 101 5.66 -5.46 2.12
N ALA A 102 5.62 -5.38 3.46
CA ALA A 102 4.44 -4.94 4.21
C ALA A 102 4.03 -3.50 3.90
N ALA A 103 5.01 -2.58 3.78
CA ALA A 103 4.77 -1.21 3.34
C ALA A 103 4.12 -1.18 1.96
N GLN A 104 4.70 -1.89 0.99
CA GLN A 104 4.19 -1.92 -0.38
C GLN A 104 2.79 -2.51 -0.44
N GLU A 105 2.51 -3.59 0.29
CA GLU A 105 1.16 -4.15 0.40
C GLU A 105 0.17 -3.15 1.00
N ALA A 106 0.59 -2.39 2.01
CA ALA A 106 -0.25 -1.36 2.61
C ALA A 106 -0.43 -0.12 1.72
N THR A 107 0.54 0.22 0.89
CA THR A 107 0.48 1.37 -0.04
C THR A 107 -0.08 1.00 -1.43
N ASP A 108 -0.38 -0.29 -1.64
CA ASP A 108 -0.88 -0.80 -2.91
C ASP A 108 -2.38 -0.48 -3.07
N PRO A 109 -2.79 0.28 -4.11
CA PRO A 109 -4.19 0.61 -4.35
C PRO A 109 -5.04 -0.57 -4.86
N GLY A 110 -4.47 -1.79 -4.96
CA GLY A 110 -5.12 -2.99 -5.48
C GLY A 110 -5.56 -4.02 -4.42
N THR A 111 -5.11 -3.91 -3.16
CA THR A 111 -5.24 -4.99 -2.17
C THR A 111 -6.11 -4.60 -0.96
N ASP A 112 -7.41 -4.40 -1.17
CA ASP A 112 -8.42 -4.28 -0.09
C ASP A 112 -8.68 -2.88 0.52
N MET A 113 -8.58 -1.81 -0.28
CA MET A 113 -9.52 -0.68 -0.16
C MET A 113 -10.27 -0.55 -1.48
N GLY A 114 -11.17 -1.52 -1.74
CA GLY A 114 -12.25 -1.28 -2.69
C GLY A 114 -12.90 0.07 -2.37
N PRO A 115 -13.38 0.84 -3.37
CA PRO A 115 -13.99 2.14 -3.12
C PRO A 115 -14.97 1.99 -1.96
N PRO A 116 -14.99 2.90 -0.96
CA PRO A 116 -15.96 2.81 0.13
C PRO A 116 -17.30 2.56 -0.54
N PRO A 117 -18.11 1.58 -0.08
CA PRO A 117 -19.38 1.30 -0.73
C PRO A 117 -20.06 2.64 -0.91
N TYR A 118 -20.32 3.02 -2.15
CA TYR A 118 -21.10 4.21 -2.43
C TYR A 118 -22.43 3.94 -1.75
N VAL A 119 -22.58 4.46 -0.53
CA VAL A 119 -23.85 4.73 0.10
C VAL A 119 -24.42 5.84 -0.77
N GLY A 120 -24.91 5.44 -1.95
CA GLY A 120 -25.88 6.24 -2.66
C GLY A 120 -26.92 6.62 -1.63
N PRO A 121 -27.45 7.85 -1.66
CA PRO A 121 -28.46 8.26 -0.72
C PRO A 121 -29.66 7.32 -0.88
N THR A 122 -29.69 6.22 -0.13
CA THR A 122 -30.87 5.43 0.20
C THR A 122 -31.65 6.21 1.26
N GLY A 123 -31.88 7.48 0.95
CA GLY A 123 -32.90 8.31 1.54
C GLY A 123 -34.08 8.28 0.60
N ASP A 124 -34.70 7.11 0.51
CA ASP A 124 -36.11 7.01 0.25
C ASP A 124 -36.82 7.95 1.25
N MET A 125 -37.11 9.17 0.81
CA MET A 125 -37.93 10.13 1.55
C MET A 125 -39.40 9.96 1.16
N THR A 126 -39.87 8.72 0.92
CA THR A 126 -41.29 8.46 0.60
C THR A 126 -42.20 8.38 1.82
N TYR A 127 -41.77 8.84 3.00
CA TYR A 127 -42.68 8.94 4.14
C TYR A 127 -42.36 10.07 5.11
N VAL A 128 -42.45 11.32 4.65
CA VAL A 128 -42.93 12.38 5.54
C VAL A 128 -44.45 12.28 5.59
N SER A 129 -44.94 11.43 6.48
CA SER A 129 -46.29 11.54 7.00
C SER A 129 -46.38 12.78 7.87
N GLY A 130 -46.48 13.92 7.20
CA GLY A 130 -46.93 15.18 7.75
C GLY A 130 -48.38 15.34 7.38
N ASP A 131 -49.24 14.90 8.29
CA ASP A 131 -50.61 15.38 8.41
C ASP A 131 -50.64 16.91 8.20
N THR A 132 -51.17 17.34 7.04
CA THR A 132 -51.68 18.70 6.85
C THR A 132 -53.11 18.56 6.38
N THR A 133 -53.92 18.09 7.31
CA THR A 133 -55.37 18.24 7.26
C THR A 133 -55.72 19.71 7.00
N GLY A 134 -56.20 19.99 5.79
CA GLY A 134 -57.09 21.12 5.49
C GLY A 134 -56.45 22.47 5.17
N VAL A 135 -56.31 22.79 3.88
CA VAL A 135 -56.72 24.11 3.35
C VAL A 135 -57.49 23.90 2.05
N THR A 136 -58.81 23.89 2.17
CA THR A 136 -59.75 24.29 1.12
C THR A 136 -60.30 25.66 1.54
N GLY A 137 -60.33 26.64 0.63
CA GLY A 137 -60.90 27.99 0.80
C GLY A 137 -59.81 29.06 0.78
N ASP A 138 -59.82 30.08 -0.07
CA ASP A 138 -60.90 30.81 -0.77
C ASP A 138 -60.52 31.06 -2.24
#